data_AF-F5IY85-F1
#
_entry.id   AF-F5IY85-F1
#
_cell.length_a   1.000
_cell.length_b   1.000
_cell.length_c   1.000
_cell.angle_alpha   90.00
_cell.angle_beta   90.00
_cell.angle_gamma   90.00
#
_symmetry.space_group_name_H-M   'P 1'
#
loop_
_entity.id
_entity.type
_entity.pdbx_description
1 polymer ?
#
loop_
_entity_poly.entity_id
_entity_poly.type
_entity_poly.pdbx_seq_one_letter_code
_entity_poly.pdbx_strand_id
1 'polypeptide(L)'
;GTWVGASWETTITVKDGKIVERHFEYTHIAEELTPVEDEEMEWTEGEDEINTHKETHAWIAMTLDDIYVKAKEDWLKERKDANILFETKNDGMISLCGYTPGNCADDCFRGISIKQIEALE
;
A
#
# COMPACT_ATOMS: atom_id res chain seq x y z
N GLY A 1 -10.94 2.78 20.99
CA GLY A 1 -9.60 3.26 21.37
C GLY A 1 -9.32 4.51 20.57
N THR A 2 -8.70 5.51 21.17
CA THR A 2 -8.19 6.66 20.42
C THR A 2 -6.98 6.19 19.62
N TRP A 3 -7.13 6.07 18.31
CA TRP A 3 -5.99 5.86 17.43
C TRP A 3 -5.14 7.12 17.47
N VAL A 4 -3.85 6.98 17.75
CA VAL A 4 -2.86 8.05 17.65
C VAL A 4 -2.00 7.68 16.46
N GLY A 5 -2.17 8.38 15.33
CA GLY A 5 -1.48 8.07 14.09
C GLY A 5 -2.13 8.72 12.87
N ALA A 6 -1.54 8.47 11.71
CA ALA A 6 -2.13 8.77 10.41
C ALA A 6 -2.52 7.46 9.71
N SER A 7 -3.55 7.49 8.88
CA SER A 7 -3.87 6.45 7.92
C SER A 7 -4.08 7.08 6.56
N TRP A 8 -3.72 6.34 5.52
CA TRP A 8 -3.79 6.77 4.14
C TRP A 8 -4.16 5.59 3.26
N GLU A 9 -4.64 5.91 2.07
CA GLU A 9 -4.92 4.94 1.02
C GLU A 9 -4.18 5.35 -0.26
N THR A 10 -3.85 4.37 -1.08
CA THR A 10 -3.31 4.60 -2.42
C THR A 10 -4.07 3.72 -3.39
N THR A 11 -4.77 4.35 -4.33
CA THR A 11 -5.56 3.69 -5.36
C THR A 11 -4.77 3.68 -6.66
N ILE A 12 -4.60 2.49 -7.24
CA ILE A 12 -3.87 2.29 -8.49
C ILE A 12 -4.86 1.87 -9.57
N THR A 13 -5.00 2.68 -10.61
CA THR A 13 -5.87 2.37 -11.75
C THR A 13 -5.03 1.70 -12.83
N VAL A 14 -5.45 0.50 -13.24
CA VAL A 14 -4.78 -0.28 -14.30
C VAL A 14 -5.73 -0.49 -15.46
N LYS A 15 -5.30 -0.11 -16.66
CA LYS A 15 -6.04 -0.31 -17.91
C LYS A 15 -5.15 -0.99 -18.94
N ASP A 16 -5.67 -2.05 -19.58
CA ASP A 16 -4.94 -2.83 -20.59
C ASP A 16 -3.54 -3.29 -20.10
N GLY A 17 -3.45 -3.67 -18.82
CA GLY A 17 -2.21 -4.11 -18.18
C GLY A 17 -1.21 -2.99 -17.89
N LYS A 18 -1.58 -1.71 -18.08
CA LYS A 18 -0.75 -0.54 -17.78
C LYS A 18 -1.35 0.27 -16.66
N ILE A 19 -0.50 0.77 -15.77
CA ILE A 19 -0.92 1.73 -14.76
C ILE A 19 -1.19 3.06 -15.45
N VAL A 20 -2.38 3.61 -15.26
CA VAL A 20 -2.80 4.87 -15.87
C VAL A 20 -3.03 5.99 -14.86
N GLU A 21 -3.18 5.63 -13.59
CA GLU A 21 -3.36 6.59 -12.50
C GLU A 21 -2.85 6.02 -11.19
N ARG A 22 -2.27 6.89 -10.36
CA ARG A 22 -2.05 6.65 -8.93
C ARG A 22 -2.65 7.80 -8.15
N HIS A 23 -3.63 7.49 -7.32
CA HIS A 23 -4.26 8.45 -6.42
C HIS A 23 -3.87 8.15 -4.97
N PHE A 24 -3.56 9.18 -4.20
CA PHE A 24 -3.20 9.08 -2.78
C PHE A 24 -4.07 10.03 -1.97
N GLU A 25 -4.52 9.58 -0.80
CA GLU A 25 -5.21 10.41 0.17
C GLU A 25 -4.91 9.96 1.61
N TYR A 26 -4.85 10.91 2.54
CA TYR A 26 -4.96 10.60 3.96
C TYR A 26 -6.43 10.38 4.36
N THR A 27 -6.73 9.20 4.90
CA THR A 27 -8.08 8.85 5.39
C THR A 27 -8.29 9.27 6.85
N HIS A 28 -7.21 9.45 7.61
CA HIS A 28 -7.25 9.98 8.96
C HIS A 28 -5.88 10.55 9.35
N ILE A 29 -5.87 11.67 10.07
CA ILE A 29 -4.68 12.18 10.76
C ILE A 29 -5.11 12.60 12.16
N ALA A 30 -4.41 12.11 13.19
CA ALA A 30 -4.60 12.59 14.55
C ALA A 30 -4.27 14.09 14.65
N GLU A 31 -5.04 14.87 15.40
CA GLU A 31 -4.87 16.34 15.50
C GLU A 31 -3.44 16.76 15.90
N GLU A 32 -2.73 15.93 16.67
CA GLU A 32 -1.35 16.18 17.10
C GLU A 32 -0.32 16.00 15.97
N LEU A 33 -0.72 15.35 14.87
CA LEU A 33 0.09 15.06 13.68
C LEU A 33 -0.38 15.86 12.46
N THR A 34 -1.30 16.81 12.65
CA THR A 34 -1.82 17.63 11.53
C THR A 34 -0.64 18.25 10.79
N PRO A 35 -0.51 18.00 9.46
CA PRO A 35 0.69 18.35 8.75
C PRO A 35 1.03 19.83 8.82
N VAL A 36 2.34 20.10 8.70
CA VAL A 36 2.87 21.44 8.45
C VAL A 36 2.23 21.98 7.16
N GLU A 37 2.05 23.30 7.02
CA GLU A 37 1.28 23.98 5.94
C GLU A 37 1.60 23.54 4.49
N ASP A 38 2.66 22.77 4.24
CA ASP A 38 3.17 22.38 2.93
C ASP A 38 2.98 20.89 2.55
N GLU A 39 2.39 20.04 3.39
CA GLU A 39 2.15 18.63 3.01
C GLU A 39 0.83 18.48 2.23
N GLU A 40 0.91 18.00 0.99
CA GLU A 40 -0.26 17.71 0.18
C GLU A 40 -1.01 16.48 0.73
N MET A 41 -2.21 16.73 1.22
CA MET A 41 -3.06 15.73 1.88
C MET A 41 -3.67 14.71 0.91
N GLU A 42 -3.78 15.08 -0.35
CA GLU A 42 -4.42 14.32 -1.41
C GLU A 42 -3.83 14.78 -2.75
N TRP A 43 -3.51 13.83 -3.63
CA TRP A 43 -3.02 14.12 -4.98
C TRP A 43 -3.25 12.94 -5.92
N THR A 44 -3.15 13.23 -7.22
CA THR A 44 -3.29 12.24 -8.29
C THR A 44 -2.15 12.41 -9.29
N GLU A 45 -1.54 11.29 -9.68
CA GLU A 45 -0.62 11.19 -10.79
C GLU A 45 -1.31 10.55 -11.99
N GLY A 46 -1.18 11.17 -13.16
CA GLY A 46 -1.53 10.55 -14.45
C GLY A 46 -0.40 9.70 -15.02
N GLU A 47 -0.63 9.12 -16.21
CA GLU A 47 0.29 8.25 -16.94
C GLU A 47 1.74 8.75 -17.00
N ASP A 48 1.94 10.05 -17.25
CA ASP A 48 3.28 10.66 -17.41
C ASP A 48 3.96 11.00 -16.07
N GLU A 49 3.23 10.85 -14.97
CA GLU A 49 3.64 11.29 -13.62
C GLU A 49 3.71 10.14 -12.62
N ILE A 50 3.40 8.91 -13.04
CA ILE A 50 3.41 7.73 -12.16
C ILE A 50 4.74 7.58 -11.41
N ASN A 51 4.66 7.50 -10.09
CA ASN A 51 5.78 7.39 -9.16
C ASN A 51 6.71 8.63 -9.10
N THR A 52 6.22 9.83 -9.47
CA THR A 52 6.98 11.08 -9.37
C THR A 52 6.90 11.73 -7.98
N HIS A 53 5.77 11.61 -7.28
CA HIS A 53 5.61 11.92 -5.86
C HIS A 53 6.39 10.88 -5.06
N LYS A 54 7.64 11.24 -4.77
CA LYS A 54 8.60 10.46 -3.98
C LYS A 54 8.65 11.00 -2.56
N GLU A 55 9.15 10.18 -1.65
CA GLU A 55 9.34 10.56 -0.24
C GLU A 55 8.00 10.90 0.48
N THR A 56 6.89 10.36 -0.03
CA THR A 56 5.56 10.44 0.59
C THR A 56 5.16 9.08 1.20
N HIS A 57 4.05 9.05 1.93
CA HIS A 57 3.47 7.81 2.46
C HIS A 57 2.82 6.92 1.39
N ALA A 58 2.61 7.46 0.18
CA ALA A 58 1.95 6.74 -0.89
C ALA A 58 2.68 5.46 -1.29
N TRP A 59 1.90 4.42 -1.56
CA TRP A 59 2.45 3.18 -2.08
C TRP A 59 3.00 3.37 -3.50
N ILE A 60 4.08 2.65 -3.85
CA ILE A 60 4.59 2.63 -5.21
C ILE A 60 3.56 1.98 -6.15
N ALA A 61 3.30 2.59 -7.30
CA ALA A 61 2.36 2.05 -8.26
C ALA A 61 2.85 0.69 -8.79
N MET A 62 2.06 -0.36 -8.58
CA MET A 62 2.31 -1.74 -9.03
C MET A 62 1.02 -2.35 -9.54
N THR A 63 1.10 -3.16 -10.59
CA THR A 63 -0.04 -3.98 -11.02
C THR A 63 -0.27 -5.14 -10.06
N LEU A 64 -1.44 -5.79 -10.15
CA LEU A 64 -1.67 -7.04 -9.41
C LEU A 64 -0.65 -8.12 -9.81
N ASP A 65 -0.28 -8.23 -11.08
CA ASP A 65 0.74 -9.19 -11.52
C ASP A 65 2.09 -8.93 -10.84
N ASP A 66 2.52 -7.66 -10.76
CA ASP A 66 3.75 -7.29 -10.05
C ASP A 66 3.66 -7.64 -8.55
N ILE A 67 2.50 -7.43 -7.94
CA ILE A 67 2.21 -7.80 -6.55
C ILE A 67 2.34 -9.32 -6.35
N TYR A 68 1.79 -10.14 -7.25
CA TYR A 68 1.90 -11.60 -7.17
C TYR A 68 3.35 -12.09 -7.37
N VAL A 69 4.10 -11.46 -8.28
CA VAL A 69 5.54 -11.74 -8.44
C VAL A 69 6.26 -11.43 -7.13
N LYS A 70 6.04 -10.25 -6.56
CA LYS A 70 6.71 -9.82 -5.32
C LYS A 70 6.30 -10.64 -4.10
N ALA A 71 5.04 -11.08 -4.04
CA ALA A 71 4.56 -12.02 -3.04
C ALA A 71 5.35 -13.31 -3.06
N LYS A 72 5.49 -13.93 -4.24
CA LYS A 72 6.19 -15.20 -4.43
C LYS A 72 7.70 -15.08 -4.24
N GLU A 73 8.31 -14.03 -4.78
CA GLU A 73 9.76 -13.89 -4.86
C GLU A 73 10.37 -13.22 -3.64
N ASP A 74 9.58 -12.58 -2.79
CA ASP A 74 10.07 -11.85 -1.64
C ASP A 74 9.17 -12.09 -0.44
N TRP A 75 7.97 -11.52 -0.41
CA TRP A 75 7.20 -11.38 0.82
C TRP A 75 6.83 -12.70 1.50
N LEU A 76 6.52 -13.75 0.74
CA LEU A 76 6.11 -15.06 1.27
C LEU A 76 7.24 -16.10 1.31
N LYS A 77 8.49 -15.69 1.04
CA LYS A 77 9.63 -16.59 1.23
C LYS A 77 9.78 -17.01 2.70
N GLU A 78 10.14 -18.26 2.92
CA GLU A 78 10.45 -18.77 4.25
C GLU A 78 11.62 -17.99 4.88
N ARG A 79 11.45 -17.60 6.15
CA ARG A 79 12.42 -16.82 6.92
C ARG A 79 12.50 -17.40 8.33
N LYS A 80 13.72 -17.48 8.87
CA LYS A 80 13.99 -18.08 10.18
C LYS A 80 13.36 -17.31 11.35
N ASP A 81 13.23 -15.99 11.22
CA ASP A 81 12.78 -15.10 12.29
C ASP A 81 11.81 -14.04 11.72
N ALA A 82 10.71 -14.50 11.14
CA ALA A 82 9.63 -13.64 10.68
C ALA A 82 8.29 -14.36 10.77
N ASN A 83 7.24 -13.61 11.07
CA ASN A 83 5.87 -14.08 10.95
C ASN A 83 5.34 -13.73 9.56
N ILE A 84 4.96 -14.73 8.77
CA ILE A 84 4.39 -14.55 7.43
C ILE A 84 2.88 -14.36 7.54
N LEU A 85 2.35 -13.36 6.84
CA LEU A 85 0.93 -13.01 6.83
C LEU A 85 0.39 -13.10 5.40
N PHE A 86 -0.70 -13.84 5.22
CA PHE A 86 -1.33 -14.04 3.92
C PHE A 86 -2.85 -14.19 4.06
N GLU A 87 -3.62 -13.34 3.36
CA GLU A 87 -5.08 -13.40 3.31
C GLU A 87 -5.59 -13.15 1.89
N THR A 88 -6.72 -13.78 1.55
CA THR A 88 -7.33 -13.71 0.21
C THR A 88 -8.85 -13.45 0.28
N LYS A 89 -9.25 -12.22 0.59
CA LYS A 89 -10.68 -11.83 0.73
C LYS A 89 -11.27 -11.23 -0.56
N ASN A 90 -10.46 -10.54 -1.38
CA ASN A 90 -10.87 -9.85 -2.61
C ASN A 90 -11.24 -10.84 -3.72
N ASP A 91 -12.38 -11.54 -3.60
CA ASP A 91 -12.81 -12.61 -4.49
C ASP A 91 -11.74 -13.71 -4.70
N GLY A 92 -11.03 -14.03 -3.62
CA GLY A 92 -9.92 -15.00 -3.61
C GLY A 92 -8.58 -14.43 -4.07
N MET A 93 -8.50 -13.15 -4.42
CA MET A 93 -7.25 -12.43 -4.65
C MET A 93 -6.62 -11.95 -3.34
N ILE A 94 -5.33 -11.63 -3.38
CA ILE A 94 -4.56 -11.12 -2.24
C ILE A 94 -5.26 -9.90 -1.61
N SER A 95 -5.42 -9.95 -0.29
CA SER A 95 -5.87 -8.83 0.56
C SER A 95 -4.84 -8.46 1.62
N LEU A 96 -4.00 -9.41 2.03
CA LEU A 96 -2.84 -9.18 2.88
C LEU A 96 -1.73 -10.11 2.42
N CYS A 97 -0.53 -9.59 2.21
CA CYS A 97 0.62 -10.40 1.87
C CYS A 97 1.90 -9.73 2.36
N GLY A 98 2.64 -10.37 3.25
CA GLY A 98 3.83 -9.78 3.84
C GLY A 98 4.42 -10.58 4.97
N TYR A 99 5.33 -9.95 5.69
CA TYR A 99 5.90 -10.50 6.91
C TYR A 99 6.24 -9.41 7.93
N THR A 100 6.27 -9.79 9.20
CA THR A 100 6.87 -8.99 10.27
C THR A 100 8.13 -9.70 10.78
N PRO A 101 9.29 -9.02 10.86
CA PRO A 101 10.48 -9.59 11.51
C PRO A 101 10.22 -9.91 12.99
N GLY A 102 10.85 -10.95 13.53
CA GLY A 102 10.60 -11.41 14.90
C GLY A 102 10.96 -10.40 16.01
N ASN A 103 11.86 -9.46 15.73
CA ASN A 103 12.22 -8.34 16.62
C ASN A 103 11.50 -7.03 16.28
N CYS A 104 10.36 -7.10 15.60
CA CYS A 104 9.56 -5.93 15.25
C CYS A 104 8.97 -5.26 16.51
N ALA A 105 9.14 -3.94 16.59
CA ALA A 105 8.44 -3.07 17.55
C ALA A 105 7.15 -2.55 16.88
N ASP A 106 7.05 -1.25 16.65
CA ASP A 106 5.93 -0.62 15.94
C ASP A 106 6.26 -0.47 14.43
N ASP A 107 5.22 -0.58 13.59
CA ASP A 107 5.23 -0.28 12.15
C ASP A 107 6.32 -0.95 11.28
N CYS A 108 6.58 -2.25 11.51
CA CYS A 108 7.59 -3.01 10.76
C CYS A 108 7.03 -4.09 9.81
N PHE A 109 5.73 -4.07 9.51
CA PHE A 109 5.15 -4.91 8.47
C PHE A 109 5.79 -4.62 7.11
N ARG A 110 6.26 -5.66 6.43
CA ARG A 110 6.86 -5.60 5.09
C ARG A 110 5.96 -6.36 4.13
N GLY A 111 5.19 -5.63 3.34
CA GLY A 111 4.23 -6.24 2.41
C GLY A 111 3.19 -5.24 1.97
N ILE A 112 2.02 -5.77 1.61
CA ILE A 112 0.87 -5.00 1.15
C ILE A 112 -0.40 -5.46 1.86
N SER A 113 -1.28 -4.50 2.15
CA SER A 113 -2.69 -4.73 2.48
C SER A 113 -3.52 -4.10 1.37
N ILE A 114 -4.41 -4.87 0.77
CA ILE A 114 -5.29 -4.44 -0.32
C ILE A 114 -6.71 -4.46 0.20
N LYS A 115 -7.25 -3.26 0.44
CA LYS A 115 -8.61 -3.06 0.94
C LYS A 115 -9.67 -3.54 -0.04
N GLN A 116 -9.47 -3.32 -1.33
CA GLN A 116 -10.46 -3.52 -2.37
C GLN A 116 -9.82 -3.72 -3.75
N ILE A 117 -10.46 -4.51 -4.60
CA ILE A 117 -10.12 -4.69 -6.01
C ILE A 117 -11.42 -4.63 -6.79
N GLU A 118 -11.50 -3.74 -7.79
CA GLU A 118 -12.70 -3.54 -8.59
C GLU A 118 -12.35 -3.45 -10.08
N ALA A 119 -13.26 -3.93 -10.93
CA ALA A 119 -13.16 -3.73 -12.37
C ALA A 119 -13.53 -2.29 -12.73
N LEU A 120 -12.87 -1.74 -13.73
CA LEU A 120 -13.26 -0.46 -14.32
C LEU A 120 -14.57 -0.64 -15.10
N GLU A 121 -15.52 0.28 -14.89
CA GLU A 121 -16.80 0.31 -15.62
C GLU A 121 -16.64 0.77 -17.09
#